data_AF-A0A0W0SML0-F1
#
_entry.id   AF-A0A0W0SML0-F1
#
_cell.length_a   1.000
_cell.length_b   1.000
_cell.length_c   1.000
_cell.angle_alpha   90.00
_cell.angle_beta   90.00
_cell.angle_gamma   90.00
#
_symmetry.space_group_name_H-M   'P 1'
#
loop_
_entity.id
_entity.type
_entity.pdbx_description
1 polymer ?
#
loop_
_entity_poly.entity_id
_entity_poly.type
_entity_poly.pdbx_seq_one_letter_code
_entity_poly.pdbx_strand_id
1 'polypeptide(L)'
;MSIKNLTTLCTGLFLLIVFSFLAYQRVHKPRIFVLHSYNVNMPWVQSLNQGVRAVFGDKAYISLRHYYMNTRQPNSKDYMERVSKVIKSTIEAWRPDILIAFDDDAQSLAVREFGHSPSIKVILAGITDSRRWLEYDHTPNVTGITEQIPVKAIREILSLMFRNQKRIYYLSDNSTVAKTLDKSITKADWGSFELVAHKRVKTFDQWKAAVQEAEKKADILLVSVYYTIIDGNKQVNPRELVRWMNEHSSIPVVGVYEAFIIDGGMLAIAISSMEQGFTAAWLALNIIEKKLTIQEIPLLHGKTFSLFMQKDMLLKRFPYVHIPVILEAFSKSHWSLDTLSSPELEISGMEKLRLKTGKNEIIS
;
A
#
# COMPACT_ATOMS: atom_id res chain seq x y z
N MET A 1 34.34 43.69 -36.77
CA MET A 1 34.34 42.22 -36.69
C MET A 1 33.52 41.69 -37.87
N SER A 2 34.02 40.74 -38.67
CA SER A 2 33.22 40.15 -39.76
C SER A 2 31.94 39.54 -39.18
N ILE A 3 30.81 39.66 -39.90
CA ILE A 3 29.52 39.05 -39.51
C ILE A 3 29.72 37.57 -39.15
N LYS A 4 30.61 36.87 -39.87
CA LYS A 4 30.98 35.47 -39.60
C LYS A 4 31.60 35.26 -38.21
N ASN A 5 32.52 36.14 -37.80
CA ASN A 5 33.18 36.05 -36.50
C ASN A 5 32.22 36.37 -35.35
N LEU A 6 31.26 37.28 -35.58
CA LEU A 6 30.19 37.57 -34.62
C LEU A 6 29.24 36.39 -34.46
N THR A 7 28.82 35.76 -35.56
CA THR A 7 27.97 34.56 -35.51
C THR A 7 28.67 33.41 -34.78
N THR A 8 29.95 33.14 -35.06
CA THR A 8 30.71 32.07 -34.37
C THR A 8 30.85 32.35 -32.87
N LEU A 9 31.11 33.60 -32.48
CA LEU A 9 31.19 33.98 -31.07
C LEU A 9 29.83 33.82 -30.36
N CYS A 10 28.74 34.28 -30.97
CA CYS A 10 27.39 34.12 -30.43
C CYS A 10 26.99 32.65 -30.31
N THR A 11 27.29 31.82 -31.30
CA THR A 11 27.06 30.36 -31.24
C THR A 11 27.87 29.71 -30.13
N GLY A 12 29.15 30.06 -29.98
CA GLY A 12 30.00 29.55 -28.90
C GLY A 12 29.47 29.91 -27.51
N LEU A 13 29.06 31.17 -27.31
CA LEU A 13 28.48 31.63 -26.04
C LEU A 13 27.13 30.95 -25.75
N PHE A 14 26.27 30.80 -26.76
CA PHE A 14 25.01 30.08 -26.62
C PHE A 14 25.24 28.63 -26.18
N LEU A 15 26.16 27.91 -26.83
CA LEU A 15 26.49 26.54 -26.46
C LEU A 15 27.05 26.45 -25.03
N LEU A 16 27.94 27.36 -24.63
CA LEU A 16 28.47 27.41 -23.27
C LEU A 16 27.34 27.58 -22.23
N ILE A 17 26.40 28.49 -22.49
CA ILE A 17 25.24 28.72 -21.60
C ILE A 17 24.36 27.48 -21.52
N VAL A 18 24.04 26.85 -22.66
CA VAL A 18 23.21 25.64 -22.71
C VAL A 18 23.88 24.49 -21.96
N PHE A 19 25.18 24.23 -22.19
CA PHE A 19 25.89 23.17 -21.48
C PHE A 19 26.04 23.46 -19.98
N SER A 20 26.25 24.71 -19.59
CA SER A 20 26.33 25.12 -18.18
C SER A 20 24.98 24.95 -17.49
N PHE A 21 23.89 25.31 -18.17
CA PHE A 21 22.52 25.10 -17.68
C PHE A 21 22.19 23.61 -17.55
N LEU A 22 22.54 22.79 -18.53
CA LEU A 22 22.32 21.33 -18.47
C LEU A 22 23.15 20.68 -17.36
N ALA A 23 24.40 21.12 -17.17
CA ALA A 23 25.25 20.66 -16.07
C ALA A 23 24.66 21.07 -14.71
N TYR A 24 24.22 22.33 -14.58
CA TYR A 24 23.56 22.82 -13.38
C TYR A 24 22.29 22.01 -13.06
N GLN A 25 21.41 21.83 -14.04
CA GLN A 25 20.20 21.03 -13.91
C GLN A 25 20.51 19.59 -13.50
N ARG A 26 21.58 18.99 -14.04
CA ARG A 26 21.98 17.62 -13.70
C ARG A 26 22.51 17.51 -12.27
N VAL A 27 23.29 18.49 -11.81
CA VAL A 27 23.89 18.49 -10.47
C VAL A 27 22.84 18.78 -9.38
N HIS A 28 21.89 19.68 -9.66
CA HIS A 28 20.88 20.14 -8.71
C HIS A 28 19.53 19.42 -8.84
N LYS A 29 19.46 18.27 -9.53
CA LYS A 29 18.26 17.43 -9.50
C LYS A 29 17.96 17.00 -8.07
N PRO A 30 16.76 17.27 -7.53
CA PRO A 30 16.35 16.73 -6.24
C PRO A 30 16.46 15.21 -6.24
N ARG A 31 16.96 14.65 -5.14
CA ARG A 31 17.23 13.21 -4.99
C ARG A 31 16.35 12.64 -3.90
N ILE A 32 15.55 11.65 -4.27
CA ILE A 32 14.67 10.94 -3.36
C ILE A 32 15.12 9.49 -3.28
N PHE A 33 15.46 9.06 -2.07
CA PHE A 33 15.78 7.67 -1.77
C PHE A 33 14.56 7.01 -1.15
N VAL A 34 14.11 5.91 -1.72
CA VAL A 34 12.96 5.15 -1.25
C VAL A 34 13.45 3.83 -0.68
N LEU A 35 13.32 3.66 0.62
CA LEU A 35 13.74 2.48 1.36
C LEU A 35 12.53 1.66 1.78
N HIS A 36 12.48 0.40 1.35
CA HIS A 36 11.44 -0.54 1.74
C HIS A 36 12.00 -1.61 2.68
N SER A 37 11.25 -1.92 3.74
CA SER A 37 11.57 -3.07 4.61
C SER A 37 11.49 -4.38 3.84
N TYR A 38 10.48 -4.52 2.98
CA TYR A 38 10.16 -5.77 2.29
C TYR A 38 10.63 -5.84 0.84
N ASN A 39 10.54 -7.03 0.23
CA ASN A 39 10.98 -7.25 -1.15
C ASN A 39 10.02 -6.67 -2.20
N VAL A 40 10.56 -6.34 -3.37
CA VAL A 40 9.83 -5.71 -4.49
C VAL A 40 8.69 -6.56 -5.07
N ASN A 41 8.72 -7.88 -4.89
CA ASN A 41 7.72 -8.80 -5.44
C ASN A 41 6.50 -8.98 -4.51
N MET A 42 6.50 -8.38 -3.31
CA MET A 42 5.34 -8.39 -2.44
C MET A 42 4.27 -7.43 -2.98
N PRO A 43 3.00 -7.85 -3.12
CA PRO A 43 1.94 -6.98 -3.64
C PRO A 43 1.79 -5.66 -2.86
N TRP A 44 1.91 -5.71 -1.53
CA TRP A 44 2.00 -4.51 -0.67
C TRP A 44 3.04 -3.51 -1.18
N VAL A 45 4.25 -3.98 -1.48
CA VAL A 45 5.36 -3.16 -1.98
C VAL A 45 5.12 -2.69 -3.41
N GLN A 46 4.50 -3.51 -4.27
CA GLN A 46 4.14 -3.11 -5.62
C GLN A 46 3.14 -1.96 -5.62
N SER A 47 2.11 -2.03 -4.78
CA SER A 47 1.11 -0.97 -4.61
C SER A 47 1.70 0.30 -3.99
N LEU A 48 2.61 0.18 -3.01
CA LEU A 48 3.39 1.32 -2.52
C LEU A 48 4.18 2.00 -3.66
N ASN A 49 4.88 1.21 -4.47
CA ASN A 49 5.63 1.72 -5.63
C ASN A 49 4.71 2.35 -6.69
N GLN A 50 3.50 1.83 -6.87
CA GLN A 50 2.50 2.44 -7.76
C GLN A 50 2.10 3.82 -7.26
N GLY A 51 1.83 3.96 -5.96
CA GLY A 51 1.55 5.25 -5.33
C GLY A 51 2.70 6.25 -5.52
N VAL A 52 3.95 5.82 -5.28
CA VAL A 52 5.14 6.65 -5.52
C VAL A 52 5.26 7.08 -6.99
N ARG A 53 5.03 6.14 -7.92
CA ARG A 53 5.10 6.38 -9.36
C ARG A 53 4.00 7.31 -9.85
N ALA A 54 2.82 7.29 -9.25
CA ALA A 54 1.74 8.21 -9.60
C ALA A 54 2.11 9.68 -9.35
N VAL A 55 3.07 9.95 -8.44
CA VAL A 55 3.55 11.30 -8.15
C VAL A 55 4.80 11.65 -8.97
N PHE A 56 5.76 10.74 -9.07
CA PHE A 56 7.07 11.01 -9.67
C PHE A 56 7.26 10.51 -11.10
N GLY A 57 6.35 9.70 -11.63
CA GLY A 57 6.53 8.99 -12.91
C GLY A 57 6.75 9.91 -14.11
N ASP A 58 6.23 11.13 -14.07
CA ASP A 58 6.38 12.15 -15.11
C ASP A 58 7.43 13.23 -14.76
N LYS A 59 8.10 13.13 -13.60
CA LYS A 59 9.00 14.17 -13.05
C LYS A 59 10.46 13.87 -13.33
N ALA A 60 10.87 13.97 -14.59
CA ALA A 60 12.24 13.69 -15.03
C ALA A 60 13.33 14.60 -14.39
N TYR A 61 12.95 15.70 -13.74
CA TYR A 61 13.85 16.57 -12.97
C TYR A 61 14.16 16.02 -11.57
N ILE A 62 13.42 15.01 -11.09
CA ILE A 62 13.66 14.32 -9.81
C ILE A 62 14.41 13.03 -10.08
N SER A 63 15.48 12.77 -9.31
CA SER A 63 16.18 11.50 -9.32
C SER A 63 15.62 10.59 -8.23
N LEU A 64 15.08 9.43 -8.62
CA LEU A 64 14.48 8.46 -7.71
C LEU A 64 15.34 7.21 -7.63
N ARG A 65 15.59 6.71 -6.41
CA ARG A 65 16.29 5.43 -6.18
C ARG A 65 15.55 4.60 -5.16
N HIS A 66 15.27 3.34 -5.48
CA HIS A 66 14.65 2.39 -4.56
C HIS A 66 15.70 1.42 -4.00
N TYR A 67 15.51 1.02 -2.74
CA TYR A 67 16.24 -0.07 -2.10
C TYR A 67 15.27 -0.93 -1.30
N TYR A 68 15.43 -2.25 -1.36
CA TYR A 68 14.57 -3.24 -0.71
C TYR A 68 15.40 -4.07 0.27
N MET A 69 15.09 -4.00 1.56
CA MET A 69 15.90 -4.63 2.62
C MET A 69 15.67 -6.14 2.74
N ASN A 70 14.50 -6.63 2.28
CA ASN A 70 14.08 -8.03 2.35
C ASN A 70 14.12 -8.61 3.78
N THR A 71 13.54 -7.90 4.75
CA THR A 71 13.67 -8.22 6.19
C THR A 71 12.67 -9.24 6.72
N ARG A 72 11.64 -9.60 5.94
CA ARG A 72 10.56 -10.51 6.36
C ARG A 72 11.03 -11.95 6.61
N GLN A 73 12.18 -12.34 6.09
CA GLN A 73 12.76 -13.66 6.35
C GLN A 73 13.47 -13.67 7.72
N PRO A 74 13.58 -14.82 8.41
CA PRO A 74 14.33 -14.91 9.65
C PRO A 74 15.79 -14.55 9.39
N ASN A 75 16.15 -13.30 9.67
CA ASN A 75 17.49 -12.78 9.46
C ASN A 75 18.23 -12.79 10.79
N SER A 76 19.50 -13.23 10.79
CA SER A 76 20.35 -13.09 11.97
C SER A 76 20.57 -11.61 12.27
N LYS A 77 20.82 -11.27 13.54
CA LYS A 77 21.19 -9.89 13.93
C LYS A 77 22.37 -9.38 13.12
N ASP A 78 23.38 -10.23 12.90
CA ASP A 78 24.55 -9.92 12.08
C ASP A 78 24.20 -9.60 10.63
N TYR A 79 23.19 -10.26 10.05
CA TYR A 79 22.70 -9.92 8.71
C TYR A 79 22.12 -8.50 8.69
N MET A 80 21.25 -8.19 9.66
CA MET A 80 20.61 -6.87 9.76
C MET A 80 21.63 -5.76 9.99
N GLU A 81 22.68 -5.99 10.77
CA GLU A 81 23.77 -5.03 10.98
C GLU A 81 24.56 -4.77 9.69
N ARG A 82 24.94 -5.83 8.96
CA ARG A 82 25.64 -5.68 7.68
C ARG A 82 24.80 -4.95 6.65
N VAL A 83 23.53 -5.32 6.50
CA VAL A 83 22.60 -4.68 5.58
C VAL A 83 22.39 -3.22 5.95
N SER A 84 22.19 -2.91 7.23
CA SER A 84 22.07 -1.54 7.73
C SER A 84 23.29 -0.69 7.37
N LYS A 85 24.51 -1.23 7.53
CA LYS A 85 25.75 -0.52 7.21
C LYS A 85 25.88 -0.22 5.71
N VAL A 86 25.51 -1.18 4.85
CA VAL A 86 25.52 -1.00 3.39
C VAL A 86 24.49 0.02 2.95
N ILE A 87 23.27 -0.03 3.51
CA ILE A 87 22.22 0.94 3.19
C ILE A 87 22.63 2.34 3.61
N LYS A 88 23.13 2.48 4.84
CA LYS A 88 23.64 3.75 5.36
C LYS A 88 24.69 4.35 4.43
N SER A 89 25.73 3.60 4.11
CA SER A 89 26.81 4.09 3.24
C SER A 89 26.30 4.43 1.83
N THR A 90 25.33 3.66 1.32
CA THR A 90 24.68 3.95 0.03
C THR A 90 23.92 5.27 0.05
N ILE A 91 23.16 5.54 1.13
CA ILE A 91 22.41 6.78 1.31
C ILE A 91 23.36 7.97 1.48
N GLU A 92 24.39 7.84 2.32
CA GLU A 92 25.39 8.88 2.56
C GLU A 92 26.19 9.23 1.30
N ALA A 93 26.55 8.22 0.50
CA ALA A 93 27.27 8.42 -0.76
C ALA A 93 26.39 9.06 -1.83
N TRP A 94 25.11 8.68 -1.90
CA TRP A 94 24.19 9.21 -2.90
C TRP A 94 23.62 10.60 -2.54
N ARG A 95 23.64 10.96 -1.26
CA ARG A 95 23.20 12.26 -0.71
C ARG A 95 21.79 12.66 -1.19
N PRO A 96 20.74 11.91 -0.81
CA PRO A 96 19.38 12.33 -1.08
C PRO A 96 19.02 13.61 -0.32
N ASP A 97 18.10 14.39 -0.87
CA ASP A 97 17.43 15.47 -0.13
C ASP A 97 16.33 14.89 0.77
N ILE A 98 15.68 13.83 0.31
CA ILE A 98 14.57 13.16 1.00
C ILE A 98 14.77 11.65 1.03
N LEU A 99 14.58 11.06 2.21
CA LEU A 99 14.50 9.62 2.45
C LEU A 99 13.06 9.24 2.79
N ILE A 100 12.40 8.49 1.91
CA ILE A 100 11.09 7.87 2.19
C ILE A 100 11.34 6.46 2.72
N ALA A 101 10.81 6.12 3.88
CA ALA A 101 10.98 4.81 4.51
C ALA A 101 9.64 4.11 4.76
N PHE A 102 9.47 2.93 4.16
CA PHE A 102 8.26 2.12 4.24
C PHE A 102 8.39 0.95 5.21
N ASP A 103 7.43 0.85 6.14
CA ASP A 103 7.30 -0.19 7.17
C ASP A 103 8.46 -0.20 8.21
N ASP A 104 8.31 -1.02 9.26
CA ASP A 104 9.02 -0.87 10.53
C ASP A 104 10.57 -0.89 10.47
N ASP A 105 11.19 -1.77 9.67
CA ASP A 105 12.65 -1.92 9.63
C ASP A 105 13.33 -0.76 8.91
N ALA A 106 12.76 -0.35 7.77
CA ALA A 106 13.21 0.82 7.02
C ALA A 106 13.03 2.09 7.84
N GLN A 107 11.88 2.26 8.51
CA GLN A 107 11.61 3.40 9.38
C GLN A 107 12.62 3.46 10.53
N SER A 108 12.87 2.34 11.21
CA SER A 108 13.83 2.26 12.30
C SER A 108 15.24 2.65 11.86
N LEU A 109 15.69 2.14 10.72
CA LEU A 109 16.99 2.48 10.15
C LEU A 109 17.06 3.96 9.74
N ALA A 110 16.03 4.46 9.05
CA ALA A 110 15.97 5.83 8.57
C ALA A 110 16.00 6.84 9.71
N VAL A 111 15.19 6.64 10.76
CA VAL A 111 15.16 7.54 11.92
C VAL A 111 16.47 7.48 12.68
N ARG A 112 16.98 6.26 12.97
CA ARG A 112 18.22 6.07 13.74
C ARG A 112 19.41 6.74 13.08
N GLU A 113 19.58 6.60 11.76
CA GLU A 113 20.76 7.09 11.06
C GLU A 113 20.59 8.53 10.53
N PHE A 114 19.36 8.94 10.17
CA PHE A 114 19.12 10.18 9.41
C PHE A 114 18.07 11.11 10.02
N GLY A 115 17.37 10.72 11.08
CA GLY A 115 16.33 11.56 11.69
C GLY A 115 16.84 12.91 12.22
N HIS A 116 18.14 13.00 12.54
CA HIS A 116 18.80 14.22 13.00
C HIS A 116 19.69 14.86 11.93
N SER A 117 19.67 14.34 10.69
CA SER A 117 20.51 14.86 9.61
C SER A 117 20.10 16.29 9.26
N PRO A 118 21.04 17.25 9.16
CA PRO A 118 20.70 18.62 8.75
C PRO A 118 20.28 18.69 7.28
N SER A 119 20.72 17.74 6.45
CA SER A 119 20.55 17.75 4.99
C SER A 119 19.49 16.78 4.47
N ILE A 120 19.15 15.73 5.22
CA ILE A 120 18.20 14.69 4.77
C ILE A 120 16.89 14.86 5.54
N LYS A 121 15.78 15.00 4.81
CA LYS A 121 14.43 14.95 5.38
C LYS A 121 13.88 13.53 5.31
N VAL A 122 13.28 13.04 6.38
CA VAL A 122 12.80 11.66 6.49
C VAL A 122 11.27 11.63 6.49
N ILE A 123 10.68 10.86 5.59
CA ILE A 123 9.24 10.65 5.51
C ILE A 123 8.96 9.18 5.78
N LEU A 124 8.19 8.91 6.82
CA LEU A 124 7.79 7.55 7.20
C LEU A 124 6.40 7.24 6.63
N ALA A 125 6.20 6.03 6.12
CA ALA A 125 4.91 5.57 5.62
C ALA A 125 4.71 4.07 5.88
N GLY A 126 3.45 3.63 5.95
CA GLY A 126 3.14 2.31 6.52
C GLY A 126 3.41 2.28 8.03
N ILE A 127 3.14 3.38 8.74
CA ILE A 127 3.31 3.41 10.21
C ILE A 127 2.10 2.72 10.83
N THR A 128 2.30 1.52 11.36
CA THR A 128 1.23 0.62 11.82
C THR A 128 0.27 1.24 12.85
N ASP A 129 0.74 2.12 13.75
CA ASP A 129 -0.14 2.93 14.61
C ASP A 129 0.45 4.27 15.06
N SER A 130 -0.41 5.08 15.67
CA SER A 130 -0.04 6.38 16.26
C SER A 130 0.91 6.27 17.46
N ARG A 131 1.10 5.09 18.08
CA ARG A 131 2.07 4.90 19.16
C ARG A 131 3.47 4.61 18.66
N ARG A 132 3.59 3.91 17.53
CA ARG A 132 4.84 3.78 16.79
C ARG A 132 5.36 5.16 16.39
N TRP A 133 4.45 6.06 16.01
CA TRP A 133 4.81 7.46 15.77
C TRP A 133 5.37 8.17 17.00
N LEU A 134 4.90 7.87 18.22
CA LEU A 134 5.46 8.46 19.46
C LEU A 134 6.93 8.11 19.70
N GLU A 135 7.47 7.10 19.00
CA GLU A 135 8.91 6.82 19.04
C GLU A 135 9.72 7.83 18.21
N TYR A 136 9.05 8.57 17.32
CA TYR A 136 9.65 9.40 16.28
C TYR A 136 9.22 10.87 16.32
N ASP A 137 8.11 11.20 16.99
CA ASP A 137 7.47 12.52 16.99
C ASP A 137 8.36 13.66 17.53
N HIS A 138 9.33 13.33 18.37
CA HIS A 138 10.35 14.26 18.88
C HIS A 138 11.55 14.44 17.93
N THR A 139 11.59 13.72 16.82
CA THR A 139 12.71 13.77 15.87
C THR A 139 12.50 14.90 14.86
N PRO A 140 13.40 15.89 14.79
CA PRO A 140 13.12 17.15 14.11
C PRO A 140 12.91 16.99 12.60
N ASN A 141 13.59 16.08 11.91
CA ASN A 141 13.49 15.96 10.44
C ASN A 141 12.59 14.81 9.99
N VAL A 142 11.56 14.47 10.76
CA VAL A 142 10.67 13.35 10.48
C VAL A 142 9.23 13.83 10.37
N THR A 143 8.54 13.39 9.32
CA THR A 143 7.08 13.44 9.18
C THR A 143 6.59 12.12 8.57
N GLY A 144 5.30 11.96 8.33
CA GLY A 144 4.83 10.74 7.70
C GLY A 144 3.33 10.58 7.55
N ILE A 145 2.94 9.35 7.26
CA ILE A 145 1.56 8.89 7.19
C ILE A 145 1.39 7.58 7.98
N THR A 146 0.37 7.52 8.82
CA THR A 146 -0.02 6.28 9.50
C THR A 146 -0.95 5.43 8.67
N GLU A 147 -0.83 4.12 8.85
CA GLU A 147 -1.90 3.19 8.52
C GLU A 147 -3.13 3.50 9.38
N GLN A 148 -4.30 3.28 8.82
CA GLN A 148 -5.55 3.40 9.55
C GLN A 148 -6.51 2.32 9.06
N ILE A 149 -6.89 1.41 9.95
CA ILE A 149 -7.95 0.44 9.64
C ILE A 149 -9.23 1.23 9.36
N PRO A 150 -9.83 1.08 8.17
CA PRO A 150 -10.91 1.95 7.73
C PRO A 150 -12.26 1.47 8.28
N VAL A 151 -12.42 1.42 9.61
CA VAL A 151 -13.62 0.87 10.28
C VAL A 151 -14.92 1.48 9.75
N LYS A 152 -14.93 2.79 9.48
CA LYS A 152 -16.08 3.46 8.87
C LYS A 152 -16.43 2.90 7.48
N ALA A 153 -15.44 2.67 6.64
CA ALA A 153 -15.66 2.04 5.33
C ALA A 153 -16.08 0.58 5.49
N ILE A 154 -15.48 -0.15 6.44
CA ILE A 154 -15.85 -1.54 6.74
C ILE A 154 -17.34 -1.61 7.07
N ARG A 155 -17.83 -0.85 8.07
CA ARG A 155 -19.24 -0.90 8.45
C ARG A 155 -20.20 -0.46 7.33
N GLU A 156 -19.80 0.49 6.48
CA GLU A 156 -20.61 0.95 5.34
C GLU A 156 -20.69 -0.13 4.24
N ILE A 157 -19.57 -0.77 3.91
CA ILE A 157 -19.53 -1.86 2.94
C ILE A 157 -20.30 -3.06 3.46
N LEU A 158 -20.08 -3.43 4.72
CA LEU A 158 -20.80 -4.53 5.34
C LEU A 158 -22.31 -4.25 5.41
N SER A 159 -22.76 -3.02 5.67
CA SER A 159 -24.20 -2.70 5.70
C SER A 159 -24.86 -2.80 4.32
N LEU A 160 -24.12 -2.49 3.25
CA LEU A 160 -24.57 -2.68 1.88
C LEU A 160 -24.62 -4.16 1.48
N MET A 161 -23.70 -4.97 2.00
CA MET A 161 -23.59 -6.38 1.63
C MET A 161 -24.45 -7.32 2.48
N PHE A 162 -24.63 -6.99 3.75
CA PHE A 162 -25.25 -7.82 4.76
C PHE A 162 -26.41 -7.09 5.43
N ARG A 163 -27.64 -7.57 5.19
CA ARG A 163 -28.85 -6.94 5.72
C ARG A 163 -29.07 -7.25 7.19
N ASN A 164 -28.87 -8.51 7.58
CA ASN A 164 -29.22 -9.02 8.91
C ASN A 164 -28.01 -9.31 9.80
N GLN A 165 -26.83 -9.52 9.21
CA GLN A 165 -25.61 -9.83 9.95
C GLN A 165 -25.07 -8.54 10.57
N LYS A 166 -25.06 -8.46 11.90
CA LYS A 166 -24.67 -7.25 12.65
C LYS A 166 -23.63 -7.51 13.72
N ARG A 167 -23.46 -8.76 14.14
CA ARG A 167 -22.51 -9.16 15.19
C ARG A 167 -21.17 -9.54 14.56
N ILE A 168 -20.10 -8.89 15.00
CA ILE A 168 -18.75 -9.11 14.51
C ILE A 168 -17.92 -9.81 15.59
N TYR A 169 -17.26 -10.89 15.21
CA TYR A 169 -16.18 -11.49 15.99
C TYR A 169 -14.84 -11.06 15.39
N TYR A 170 -13.96 -10.48 16.20
CA TYR A 170 -12.63 -10.08 15.75
C TYR A 170 -11.55 -11.09 16.18
N LEU A 171 -10.80 -11.60 15.22
CA LEU A 171 -9.75 -12.60 15.41
C LEU A 171 -8.39 -12.09 14.87
N SER A 172 -7.34 -12.32 15.65
CA SER A 172 -5.96 -11.99 15.30
C SER A 172 -4.97 -12.96 15.93
N ASP A 173 -3.72 -12.95 15.47
CA ASP A 173 -2.63 -13.59 16.18
C ASP A 173 -2.24 -12.85 17.47
N ASN A 174 -1.18 -13.31 18.16
CA ASN A 174 -0.72 -12.69 19.41
C ASN A 174 0.54 -11.81 19.23
N SER A 175 0.78 -11.31 18.02
CA SER A 175 1.90 -10.42 17.71
C SER A 175 1.75 -9.04 18.36
N THR A 176 2.85 -8.28 18.48
CA THR A 176 2.80 -6.88 18.94
C THR A 176 1.91 -6.01 18.05
N VAL A 177 1.93 -6.26 16.73
CA VAL A 177 1.05 -5.60 15.76
C VAL A 177 -0.42 -5.86 16.06
N ALA A 178 -0.80 -7.11 16.35
CA ALA A 178 -2.18 -7.42 16.75
C ALA A 178 -2.62 -6.61 17.98
N LYS A 179 -1.81 -6.61 19.06
CA LYS A 179 -2.13 -5.85 20.28
C LYS A 179 -2.34 -4.37 20.04
N THR A 180 -1.66 -3.86 19.03
CA THR A 180 -1.78 -2.49 18.58
C THR A 180 -3.10 -2.23 17.86
N LEU A 181 -3.42 -3.05 16.88
CA LEU A 181 -4.66 -2.94 16.11
C LEU A 181 -5.90 -3.14 16.98
N ASP A 182 -5.83 -4.02 17.98
CA ASP A 182 -6.94 -4.31 18.90
C ASP A 182 -7.50 -3.05 19.54
N LYS A 183 -6.63 -2.12 19.97
CA LYS A 183 -7.06 -0.88 20.62
C LYS A 183 -7.86 0.00 19.67
N SER A 184 -7.42 0.10 18.42
CA SER A 184 -8.09 0.91 17.40
C SER A 184 -9.41 0.27 16.96
N ILE A 185 -9.42 -1.05 16.74
CA ILE A 185 -10.59 -1.81 16.30
C ILE A 185 -11.68 -1.88 17.39
N THR A 186 -11.29 -2.17 18.64
CA THR A 186 -12.26 -2.35 19.74
C THR A 186 -12.87 -1.04 20.23
N LYS A 187 -12.20 0.09 20.03
CA LYS A 187 -12.70 1.43 20.41
C LYS A 187 -13.37 2.19 19.26
N ALA A 188 -13.32 1.65 18.04
CA ALA A 188 -13.89 2.30 16.89
C ALA A 188 -15.43 2.31 16.92
N ASP A 189 -16.02 3.29 16.25
CA ASP A 189 -17.45 3.36 16.05
C ASP A 189 -17.90 2.42 14.92
N TRP A 190 -18.49 1.29 15.32
CA TRP A 190 -19.02 0.27 14.41
C TRP A 190 -20.44 0.56 13.91
N GLY A 191 -21.04 1.69 14.33
CA GLY A 191 -22.38 2.10 13.92
C GLY A 191 -23.43 1.07 14.32
N SER A 192 -24.18 0.53 13.34
CA SER A 192 -25.20 -0.51 13.60
C SER A 192 -24.61 -1.90 13.89
N PHE A 193 -23.30 -2.08 13.72
CA PHE A 193 -22.64 -3.35 14.00
C PHE A 193 -22.15 -3.37 15.45
N GLU A 194 -22.17 -4.57 16.05
CA GLU A 194 -21.69 -4.81 17.39
C GLU A 194 -20.47 -5.73 17.35
N LEU A 195 -19.37 -5.30 17.96
CA LEU A 195 -18.22 -6.16 18.18
C LEU A 195 -18.48 -7.05 19.42
N VAL A 196 -19.08 -8.21 19.20
CA VAL A 196 -19.55 -9.10 20.28
C VAL A 196 -18.44 -9.89 20.96
N ALA A 197 -17.30 -10.05 20.29
CA ALA A 197 -16.14 -10.74 20.85
C ALA A 197 -14.85 -10.36 20.10
N HIS A 198 -13.75 -10.45 20.82
CA HIS A 198 -12.40 -10.28 20.28
C HIS A 198 -11.48 -11.33 20.91
N LYS A 199 -10.69 -12.03 20.09
CA LYS A 199 -9.74 -13.04 20.56
C LYS A 199 -8.41 -12.96 19.81
N ARG A 200 -7.34 -12.98 20.58
CA ARG A 200 -5.97 -13.22 20.09
C ARG A 200 -5.58 -14.65 20.34
N VAL A 201 -4.92 -15.26 19.36
CA VAL A 201 -4.49 -16.66 19.44
C VAL A 201 -3.03 -16.80 19.05
N LYS A 202 -2.34 -17.79 19.63
CA LYS A 202 -0.93 -18.08 19.35
C LYS A 202 -0.77 -19.34 18.51
N THR A 203 -1.62 -20.35 18.73
CA THR A 203 -1.45 -21.66 18.10
C THR A 203 -2.54 -21.95 17.07
N PHE A 204 -2.27 -22.88 16.16
CA PHE A 204 -3.26 -23.31 15.19
C PHE A 204 -4.50 -23.92 15.86
N ASP A 205 -4.34 -24.69 16.93
CA ASP A 205 -5.48 -25.22 17.69
C ASP A 205 -6.34 -24.12 18.30
N GLN A 206 -5.72 -23.06 18.83
CA GLN A 206 -6.45 -21.90 19.33
C GLN A 206 -7.16 -21.15 18.21
N TRP A 207 -6.54 -21.05 17.02
CA TRP A 207 -7.16 -20.48 15.83
C TRP A 207 -8.41 -21.26 15.43
N LYS A 208 -8.31 -22.59 15.34
CA LYS A 208 -9.44 -23.48 15.01
C LYS A 208 -10.58 -23.33 16.01
N ALA A 209 -10.27 -23.31 17.30
CA ALA A 209 -11.26 -23.10 18.36
C ALA A 209 -11.91 -21.70 18.30
N ALA A 210 -11.16 -20.66 17.96
CA ALA A 210 -11.69 -19.30 17.83
C ALA A 210 -12.63 -19.16 16.63
N VAL A 211 -12.33 -19.81 15.50
CA VAL A 211 -13.23 -19.85 14.33
C VAL A 211 -14.56 -20.53 14.70
N GLN A 212 -14.52 -21.69 15.36
CA GLN A 212 -15.73 -22.39 15.83
C GLN A 212 -16.52 -21.60 16.89
N GLU A 213 -15.82 -20.84 17.73
CA GLU A 213 -16.46 -19.95 18.72
C GLU A 213 -17.17 -18.78 18.02
N ALA A 214 -16.56 -18.21 16.98
CA ALA A 214 -17.12 -17.10 16.22
C ALA A 214 -18.47 -17.46 15.59
N GLU A 215 -18.60 -18.65 15.01
CA GLU A 215 -19.84 -19.15 14.41
C GLU A 215 -21.03 -19.19 15.38
N LYS A 216 -20.76 -19.39 16.67
CA LYS A 216 -21.79 -19.47 17.70
C LYS A 216 -22.20 -18.09 18.24
N LYS A 217 -21.32 -17.09 18.12
CA LYS A 217 -21.46 -15.80 18.78
C LYS A 217 -21.76 -14.64 17.82
N ALA A 218 -21.30 -14.74 16.58
CA ALA A 218 -21.28 -13.65 15.63
C ALA A 218 -21.83 -14.08 14.27
N ASP A 219 -22.06 -13.08 13.43
CA ASP A 219 -22.56 -13.25 12.07
C ASP A 219 -21.44 -13.04 11.03
N ILE A 220 -20.35 -12.36 11.41
CA ILE A 220 -19.20 -12.04 10.56
C ILE A 220 -17.91 -12.26 11.37
N LEU A 221 -16.91 -12.89 10.76
CA LEU A 221 -15.57 -13.05 11.31
C LEU A 221 -14.63 -11.99 10.69
N LEU A 222 -14.23 -10.99 11.46
CA LEU A 222 -13.24 -9.99 11.06
C LEU A 222 -11.83 -10.48 11.42
N VAL A 223 -10.89 -10.45 10.47
CA VAL A 223 -9.52 -10.93 10.64
C VAL A 223 -8.51 -9.84 10.32
N SER A 224 -7.55 -9.60 11.23
CA SER A 224 -6.42 -8.69 10.99
C SER A 224 -5.15 -9.44 10.60
N VAL A 225 -4.20 -9.61 11.53
CA VAL A 225 -2.91 -10.26 11.30
C VAL A 225 -2.93 -11.69 11.85
N TYR A 226 -2.23 -12.59 11.17
CA TYR A 226 -2.24 -14.03 11.46
C TYR A 226 -0.91 -14.72 11.15
N TYR A 227 0.17 -13.95 11.05
CA TYR A 227 1.46 -14.44 10.59
C TYR A 227 2.26 -15.14 11.68
N THR A 228 1.99 -14.89 12.96
CA THR A 228 2.75 -15.47 14.07
C THR A 228 2.14 -16.74 14.64
N ILE A 229 1.13 -17.31 13.97
CA ILE A 229 0.49 -18.56 14.37
C ILE A 229 1.46 -19.73 14.22
N ILE A 230 1.56 -20.55 15.27
CA ILE A 230 2.42 -21.73 15.30
C ILE A 230 1.61 -23.02 15.43
N ASP A 231 2.13 -24.10 14.86
CA ASP A 231 1.72 -25.47 15.12
C ASP A 231 2.94 -26.25 15.64
N GLY A 232 2.90 -26.63 16.92
CA GLY A 232 4.08 -27.05 17.67
C GLY A 232 5.17 -25.96 17.66
N ASN A 233 6.31 -26.27 17.04
CA ASN A 233 7.47 -25.37 16.93
C ASN A 233 7.61 -24.69 15.55
N LYS A 234 6.64 -24.89 14.64
CA LYS A 234 6.70 -24.36 13.28
C LYS A 234 5.65 -23.28 13.09
N GLN A 235 6.03 -22.22 12.38
CA GLN A 235 5.07 -21.22 11.92
C GLN A 235 4.17 -21.85 10.85
N VAL A 236 2.86 -21.64 10.97
CA VAL A 236 1.88 -22.14 10.01
C VAL A 236 1.99 -21.32 8.72
N ASN A 237 1.86 -21.97 7.57
CA ASN A 237 1.81 -21.25 6.30
C ASN A 237 0.53 -20.38 6.25
N PRO A 238 0.66 -19.06 6.00
CA PRO A 238 -0.49 -18.15 5.96
C PRO A 238 -1.60 -18.57 4.99
N ARG A 239 -1.24 -19.12 3.81
CA ARG A 239 -2.21 -19.61 2.81
C ARG A 239 -2.96 -20.83 3.29
N GLU A 240 -2.27 -21.75 3.96
CA GLU A 240 -2.89 -22.94 4.53
C GLU A 240 -3.85 -22.58 5.66
N LEU A 241 -3.46 -21.60 6.50
CA LEU A 241 -4.29 -21.10 7.59
C LEU A 241 -5.58 -20.44 7.07
N VAL A 242 -5.47 -19.54 6.08
CA VAL A 242 -6.62 -18.85 5.49
C VAL A 242 -7.52 -19.82 4.72
N ARG A 243 -6.94 -20.75 3.95
CA ARG A 243 -7.71 -21.81 3.27
C ARG A 243 -8.50 -22.64 4.28
N TRP A 244 -7.84 -23.14 5.33
CA TRP A 244 -8.51 -23.93 6.37
C TRP A 244 -9.68 -23.16 6.98
N MET A 245 -9.46 -21.89 7.35
CA MET A 245 -10.50 -21.06 7.93
C MET A 245 -11.68 -20.83 6.97
N ASN A 246 -11.43 -20.58 5.68
CA ASN A 246 -12.50 -20.38 4.70
C ASN A 246 -13.33 -21.65 4.45
N GLU A 247 -12.69 -22.82 4.52
CA GLU A 247 -13.37 -24.12 4.37
C GLU A 247 -14.25 -24.45 5.58
N HIS A 248 -13.77 -24.10 6.78
CA HIS A 248 -14.40 -24.50 8.03
C HIS A 248 -15.33 -23.45 8.61
N SER A 249 -15.20 -22.18 8.22
CA SER A 249 -16.12 -21.14 8.68
C SER A 249 -17.48 -21.22 7.97
N SER A 250 -18.54 -21.21 8.77
CA SER A 250 -19.94 -21.10 8.31
C SER A 250 -20.43 -19.66 8.23
N ILE A 251 -19.61 -18.68 8.63
CA ILE A 251 -19.90 -17.25 8.56
C ILE A 251 -18.91 -16.54 7.63
N PRO A 252 -19.28 -15.40 7.00
CA PRO A 252 -18.39 -14.65 6.14
C PRO A 252 -17.15 -14.16 6.88
N VAL A 253 -15.98 -14.37 6.27
CA VAL A 253 -14.70 -13.90 6.79
C VAL A 253 -14.24 -12.67 6.02
N VAL A 254 -13.87 -11.62 6.76
CA VAL A 254 -13.49 -10.31 6.22
C VAL A 254 -12.11 -9.93 6.70
N GLY A 255 -11.15 -9.81 5.79
CA GLY A 255 -9.80 -9.33 6.08
C GLY A 255 -9.73 -7.80 6.15
N VAL A 256 -8.85 -7.27 7.00
CA VAL A 256 -8.53 -5.83 7.03
C VAL A 256 -7.17 -5.46 6.41
N TYR A 257 -6.50 -6.45 5.82
CA TYR A 257 -5.26 -6.28 5.04
C TYR A 257 -5.36 -7.03 3.70
N GLU A 258 -4.72 -6.49 2.66
CA GLU A 258 -4.64 -7.09 1.31
C GLU A 258 -4.05 -8.51 1.33
N ALA A 259 -3.11 -8.75 2.25
CA ALA A 259 -2.56 -10.06 2.61
C ALA A 259 -3.61 -11.18 2.68
N PHE A 260 -4.78 -10.89 3.26
CA PHE A 260 -5.83 -11.88 3.44
C PHE A 260 -6.30 -12.46 2.10
N ILE A 261 -6.40 -11.62 1.06
CA ILE A 261 -6.82 -12.03 -0.28
C ILE A 261 -5.71 -12.80 -0.99
N ILE A 262 -4.47 -12.32 -0.86
CA ILE A 262 -3.28 -12.99 -1.41
C ILE A 262 -3.16 -14.42 -0.85
N ASP A 263 -3.57 -14.62 0.39
CA ASP A 263 -3.56 -15.91 1.07
C ASP A 263 -4.82 -16.76 0.83
N GLY A 264 -5.75 -16.32 -0.03
CA GLY A 264 -6.92 -17.09 -0.46
C GLY A 264 -8.24 -16.67 0.17
N GLY A 265 -8.28 -15.53 0.87
CA GLY A 265 -9.49 -14.89 1.39
C GLY A 265 -10.48 -14.48 0.30
N MET A 266 -11.77 -14.41 0.66
CA MET A 266 -12.84 -14.05 -0.28
C MET A 266 -13.19 -12.56 -0.29
N LEU A 267 -13.04 -11.86 0.84
CA LEU A 267 -13.42 -10.45 1.01
C LEU A 267 -12.42 -9.76 1.92
N ALA A 268 -11.90 -8.61 1.49
CA ALA A 268 -11.08 -7.75 2.33
C ALA A 268 -11.40 -6.28 2.07
N ILE A 269 -11.49 -5.52 3.16
CA ILE A 269 -11.63 -4.06 3.14
C ILE A 269 -10.40 -3.54 3.87
N ALA A 270 -9.36 -3.27 3.09
CA ALA A 270 -7.99 -3.17 3.56
C ALA A 270 -7.48 -1.73 3.58
N ILE A 271 -6.43 -1.51 4.37
CA ILE A 271 -5.59 -0.31 4.25
C ILE A 271 -5.06 -0.19 2.82
N SER A 272 -5.11 1.02 2.27
CA SER A 272 -4.60 1.31 0.92
C SER A 272 -3.08 1.51 0.95
N SER A 273 -2.33 0.49 0.54
CA SER A 273 -0.88 0.59 0.29
C SER A 273 -0.56 1.64 -0.78
N MET A 274 -1.40 1.76 -1.81
CA MET A 274 -1.25 2.80 -2.83
C MET A 274 -1.34 4.21 -2.22
N GLU A 275 -2.24 4.46 -1.27
CA GLU A 275 -2.33 5.76 -0.58
C GLU A 275 -1.08 6.04 0.25
N GLN A 276 -0.53 5.04 0.94
CA GLN A 276 0.71 5.19 1.70
C GLN A 276 1.85 5.64 0.77
N GLY A 277 2.00 4.97 -0.37
CA GLY A 277 2.99 5.31 -1.39
C GLY A 277 2.77 6.70 -1.99
N PHE A 278 1.53 7.01 -2.38
CA PHE A 278 1.15 8.28 -2.97
C PHE A 278 1.37 9.44 -1.99
N THR A 279 0.90 9.30 -0.76
CA THR A 279 0.96 10.37 0.22
C THR A 279 2.40 10.67 0.62
N ALA A 280 3.22 9.64 0.83
CA ALA A 280 4.64 9.84 1.13
C ALA A 280 5.38 10.56 -0.01
N ALA A 281 5.12 10.15 -1.27
CA ALA A 281 5.68 10.80 -2.44
C ALA A 281 5.15 12.23 -2.62
N TRP A 282 3.87 12.45 -2.37
CA TRP A 282 3.24 13.77 -2.42
C TRP A 282 3.84 14.70 -1.37
N LEU A 283 4.06 14.24 -0.14
CA LEU A 283 4.76 14.99 0.90
C LEU A 283 6.17 15.38 0.43
N ALA A 284 6.93 14.43 -0.11
CA ALA A 284 8.27 14.68 -0.63
C ALA A 284 8.28 15.73 -1.75
N LEU A 285 7.33 15.63 -2.69
CA LEU A 285 7.20 16.60 -3.76
C LEU A 285 6.89 18.01 -3.23
N ASN A 286 5.98 18.14 -2.25
CA ASN A 286 5.64 19.44 -1.69
C ASN A 286 6.80 20.04 -0.86
N ILE A 287 7.60 19.22 -0.17
CA ILE A 287 8.83 19.70 0.48
C ILE A 287 9.79 20.28 -0.56
N ILE A 288 9.97 19.61 -1.70
CA ILE A 288 10.88 20.05 -2.77
C ILE A 288 10.36 21.31 -3.47
N GLU A 289 9.11 21.30 -3.94
CA GLU A 289 8.59 22.35 -4.82
C GLU A 289 8.09 23.58 -4.07
N LYS A 290 7.43 23.36 -2.93
CA LYS A 290 6.87 24.44 -2.12
C LYS A 290 7.81 24.88 -0.99
N LYS A 291 8.97 24.23 -0.87
CA LYS A 291 9.97 24.50 0.18
C LYS A 291 9.36 24.45 1.59
N LEU A 292 8.41 23.53 1.79
CA LEU A 292 7.81 23.33 3.10
C LEU A 292 8.86 22.86 4.11
N THR A 293 8.81 23.44 5.30
CA THR A 293 9.64 22.99 6.41
C THR A 293 9.00 21.73 6.98
N ILE A 294 9.76 20.63 7.09
CA ILE A 294 9.19 19.32 7.49
C ILE A 294 8.51 19.37 8.87
N GLN A 295 8.98 20.25 9.76
CA GLN A 295 8.40 20.48 11.09
C GLN A 295 7.00 21.09 11.05
N GLU A 296 6.62 21.74 9.95
CA GLU A 296 5.29 22.32 9.75
C GLU A 296 4.28 21.29 9.21
N ILE A 297 4.77 20.11 8.80
CA ILE A 297 3.94 19.06 8.21
C ILE A 297 3.44 18.15 9.34
N PRO A 298 2.14 18.20 9.69
CA PRO A 298 1.60 17.30 10.70
C PRO A 298 1.66 15.85 10.21
N LEU A 299 1.70 14.91 11.15
CA LEU A 299 1.50 13.51 10.86
C LEU A 299 0.16 13.33 10.13
N LEU A 300 0.20 12.72 8.95
CA LEU A 300 -1.00 12.40 8.21
C LEU A 300 -1.53 11.03 8.62
N HIS A 301 -2.81 10.81 8.40
CA HIS A 301 -3.47 9.53 8.64
C HIS A 301 -4.09 9.05 7.33
N GLY A 302 -3.98 7.75 7.06
CA GLY A 302 -4.66 7.13 5.91
C GLY A 302 -6.17 7.40 5.95
N LYS A 303 -6.74 7.76 4.80
CA LYS A 303 -8.15 8.14 4.62
C LYS A 303 -8.87 7.26 3.61
N THR A 304 -8.13 6.49 2.82
CA THR A 304 -8.67 5.62 1.78
C THR A 304 -8.54 4.15 2.18
N PHE A 305 -9.15 3.29 1.37
CA PHE A 305 -9.14 1.85 1.55
C PHE A 305 -9.18 1.16 0.20
N SER A 306 -8.77 -0.10 0.19
CA SER A 306 -8.91 -0.99 -0.97
C SER A 306 -9.96 -2.04 -0.66
N LEU A 307 -10.90 -2.24 -1.59
CA LEU A 307 -11.87 -3.32 -1.52
C LEU A 307 -11.40 -4.43 -2.44
N PHE A 308 -11.34 -5.65 -1.92
CA PHE A 308 -11.00 -6.84 -2.68
C PHE A 308 -12.09 -7.88 -2.48
N MET A 309 -12.53 -8.51 -3.56
CA MET A 309 -13.65 -9.44 -3.51
C MET A 309 -13.52 -10.54 -4.57
N GLN A 310 -13.49 -11.78 -4.12
CA GLN A 310 -13.67 -12.97 -4.96
C GLN A 310 -15.16 -13.29 -5.06
N LYS A 311 -15.87 -12.51 -5.91
CA LYS A 311 -17.34 -12.52 -6.01
C LYS A 311 -17.94 -13.93 -6.12
N ASP A 312 -17.45 -14.75 -7.06
CA ASP A 312 -18.05 -16.05 -7.33
C ASP A 312 -17.86 -17.02 -6.16
N MET A 313 -16.69 -17.00 -5.52
CA MET A 313 -16.44 -17.79 -4.31
C MET A 313 -17.31 -17.32 -3.15
N LEU A 314 -17.43 -16.01 -2.96
CA LEU A 314 -18.24 -15.42 -1.90
C LEU A 314 -19.72 -15.78 -2.05
N LEU A 315 -20.30 -15.64 -3.25
CA LEU A 315 -21.70 -15.98 -3.53
C LEU A 315 -21.96 -17.49 -3.49
N LYS A 316 -21.01 -18.31 -3.93
CA LYS A 316 -21.11 -19.77 -3.84
C LYS A 316 -21.20 -20.23 -2.38
N ARG A 317 -20.45 -19.60 -1.47
CA ARG A 317 -20.43 -19.96 -0.05
C ARG A 317 -21.54 -19.28 0.75
N PHE A 318 -21.88 -18.04 0.41
CA PHE A 318 -22.88 -17.23 1.10
C PHE A 318 -23.88 -16.61 0.11
N PRO A 319 -24.86 -17.39 -0.41
CA PRO A 319 -25.78 -16.94 -1.45
C PRO A 319 -26.69 -15.77 -1.04
N TYR A 320 -26.83 -15.51 0.27
CA TYR A 320 -27.63 -14.41 0.81
C TYR A 320 -26.92 -13.05 0.77
N VAL A 321 -25.63 -13.01 0.42
CA VAL A 321 -24.87 -11.77 0.35
C VAL A 321 -25.35 -10.94 -0.83
N HIS A 322 -25.67 -9.67 -0.55
CA HIS A 322 -25.96 -8.71 -1.61
C HIS A 322 -24.65 -8.07 -2.07
N ILE A 323 -24.41 -8.01 -3.38
CA ILE A 323 -23.24 -7.31 -3.93
C ILE A 323 -23.76 -6.21 -4.86
N PRO A 324 -23.83 -4.96 -4.37
CA PRO A 324 -24.13 -3.82 -5.23
C PRO A 324 -23.13 -3.72 -6.38
N VAL A 325 -23.61 -3.31 -7.56
CA VAL A 325 -22.79 -3.13 -8.78
C VAL A 325 -21.59 -2.22 -8.52
N ILE A 326 -21.78 -1.16 -7.73
CA ILE A 326 -20.70 -0.23 -7.38
C ILE A 326 -19.58 -0.90 -6.57
N LEU A 327 -19.91 -1.82 -5.66
CA LEU A 327 -18.90 -2.54 -4.88
C LEU A 327 -18.17 -3.58 -5.73
N GLU A 328 -18.86 -4.22 -6.66
CA GLU A 328 -18.23 -5.13 -7.63
C GLU A 328 -17.29 -4.38 -8.59
N ALA A 329 -17.71 -3.24 -9.13
CA ALA A 329 -16.87 -2.44 -10.02
C ALA A 329 -15.64 -1.91 -9.28
N PHE A 330 -15.84 -1.41 -8.06
CA PHE A 330 -14.77 -0.90 -7.22
C PHE A 330 -13.76 -2.00 -6.84
N SER A 331 -14.22 -3.22 -6.51
CA SER A 331 -13.32 -4.31 -6.15
C SER A 331 -12.42 -4.80 -7.29
N LYS A 332 -12.84 -4.58 -8.54
CA LYS A 332 -12.07 -4.93 -9.75
C LYS A 332 -11.05 -3.85 -10.13
N SER A 333 -11.28 -2.59 -9.75
CA SER A 333 -10.46 -1.44 -10.14
C SER A 333 -8.99 -1.51 -9.69
N HIS A 334 -8.66 -2.31 -8.67
CA HIS A 334 -7.29 -2.49 -8.18
C HIS A 334 -6.51 -3.65 -8.84
N TRP A 335 -7.19 -4.62 -9.47
CA TRP A 335 -6.56 -5.85 -9.98
C TRP A 335 -6.74 -6.05 -11.51
N SER A 336 -7.71 -5.38 -12.12
CA SER A 336 -8.25 -5.75 -13.44
C SER A 336 -7.71 -4.91 -14.60
N LEU A 337 -6.39 -4.83 -14.76
CA LEU A 337 -5.86 -4.67 -16.13
C LEU A 337 -5.21 -5.97 -16.61
N ASP A 338 -4.59 -6.72 -15.70
CA ASP A 338 -3.94 -7.99 -16.05
C ASP A 338 -4.90 -9.19 -16.08
N THR A 339 -6.09 -9.08 -15.47
CA THR A 339 -7.13 -10.15 -15.45
C THR A 339 -8.35 -9.88 -16.31
N LEU A 340 -8.44 -8.71 -16.97
CA LEU A 340 -9.44 -8.52 -18.02
C LEU A 340 -9.01 -9.37 -19.21
N SER A 341 -9.81 -10.38 -19.55
CA SER A 341 -9.76 -10.95 -20.89
C SER A 341 -9.87 -9.79 -21.88
N SER A 342 -8.92 -9.72 -22.83
CA SER A 342 -9.03 -8.77 -23.92
C SER A 342 -10.43 -8.92 -24.52
N PRO A 343 -11.22 -7.84 -24.64
CA PRO A 343 -12.55 -7.97 -25.21
C PRO A 343 -12.42 -8.60 -26.60
N GLU A 344 -13.09 -9.73 -26.82
CA GLU A 344 -13.23 -10.28 -28.17
C GLU A 344 -13.93 -9.23 -29.02
N LEU A 345 -13.16 -8.61 -29.91
CA LEU A 345 -13.71 -7.76 -30.95
C LEU A 345 -14.49 -8.68 -31.89
N GLU A 346 -15.83 -8.65 -31.83
CA GLU A 346 -16.69 -9.24 -32.86
C GLU A 346 -16.51 -8.46 -34.18
N ILE A 347 -15.49 -8.83 -34.95
CA ILE A 347 -15.17 -8.21 -36.25
C ILE A 347 -16.36 -8.35 -37.23
N SER A 348 -17.18 -9.41 -37.09
CA SER A 348 -18.34 -9.67 -37.95
C SER A 348 -19.45 -8.61 -37.86
N GLY A 349 -19.59 -7.94 -36.70
CA GLY A 349 -20.52 -6.83 -36.52
C GLY A 349 -20.05 -5.54 -37.18
N MET A 350 -18.73 -5.34 -37.25
CA MET A 350 -18.12 -4.13 -37.83
C MET A 350 -18.09 -4.14 -39.37
N GLU A 351 -18.02 -5.30 -40.02
CA GLU A 351 -18.15 -5.42 -41.48
C GLU A 351 -19.58 -5.06 -41.97
N LYS A 352 -20.61 -5.41 -41.20
CA LYS A 352 -22.00 -5.02 -41.51
C LYS A 352 -22.23 -3.51 -41.44
N LEU A 353 -21.48 -2.80 -40.59
CA LEU A 353 -21.49 -1.34 -40.49
C LEU A 353 -20.78 -0.66 -41.67
N ARG A 354 -19.68 -1.23 -42.19
CA ARG A 354 -19.00 -0.74 -43.40
C ARG A 354 -19.81 -0.97 -44.68
N LEU A 355 -20.57 -2.06 -44.77
CA LEU A 355 -21.42 -2.35 -45.95
C LEU A 355 -22.69 -1.49 -45.99
N LYS A 356 -23.13 -0.91 -44.86
CA LYS A 356 -24.28 0.01 -44.82
C LYS A 356 -23.93 1.44 -45.21
N THR A 357 -22.67 1.86 -45.07
CA THR A 357 -22.22 3.22 -45.44
C THR A 357 -21.70 3.33 -46.88
N GLY A 358 -21.39 2.21 -47.55
CA GLY A 358 -20.86 2.20 -48.92
C GLY A 358 -21.89 2.11 -50.06
N LYS A 359 -23.19 2.29 -49.80
CA LYS A 359 -24.25 2.06 -50.82
C LYS A 359 -25.13 3.26 -51.17
N ASN A 360 -24.70 4.49 -50.87
CA ASN A 360 -25.49 5.71 -51.11
C ASN A 360 -24.76 6.81 -51.91
N GLU A 361 -23.86 6.47 -52.82
CA GLU A 361 -23.38 7.42 -53.84
C GLU A 361 -23.16 6.70 -55.17
N ILE A 362 -24.22 6.51 -55.96
CA ILE A 362 -24.28 6.69 -57.44
C ILE A 362 -25.77 6.70 -57.82
N ILE A 363 -26.44 7.86 -57.93
CA ILE A 363 -27.42 8.22 -58.99
C ILE A 363 -27.63 9.75 -58.95
N SER A 364 -26.91 10.48 -59.81
CA SER A 364 -27.39 11.54 -60.74
C SER A 364 -26.22 12.42 -61.16
#